data_AF-F9GFQ2-F1
#
_entry.id   AF-F9GFQ2-F1
#
_cell.length_a   1.000
_cell.length_b   1.000
_cell.length_c   1.000
_cell.angle_alpha   90.00
_cell.angle_beta   90.00
_cell.angle_gamma   90.00
#
_symmetry.space_group_name_H-M   'P 1'
#
loop_
_entity.id
_entity.type
_entity.pdbx_description
1 polymer ?
#
loop_
_entity_poly.entity_id
_entity_poly.type
_entity_poly.pdbx_seq_one_letter_code
_entity_poly.pdbx_strand_id
1 'polypeptide(L)'
;MTRYNSFVLNSIKYYSEGFVYVANESTVEHQKATNDGKGGYKKSNDEWVARILEIRASDEHHVYARVYWMYWPDELPPGTIDRKKTVQGRQPYHGTNELIASNHMDIINV
;
A
#
# COMPACT_ATOMS: atom_id res chain seq x y z
N MET A 1 -7.12 -8.71 -21.79
CA MET A 1 -7.56 -8.19 -20.48
C MET A 1 -8.09 -6.78 -20.65
N THR A 2 -9.30 -6.53 -20.19
CA THR A 2 -9.97 -5.23 -20.29
C THR A 2 -9.51 -4.33 -19.16
N ARG A 3 -9.32 -3.04 -19.44
CA ARG A 3 -8.94 -2.04 -18.42
C ARG A 3 -10.21 -1.49 -17.75
N TYR A 4 -10.14 -1.36 -16.43
CA TYR A 4 -11.21 -0.79 -15.60
C TYR A 4 -10.71 0.40 -14.80
N ASN A 5 -11.65 1.23 -14.34
CA ASN A 5 -11.37 2.37 -13.47
C ASN A 5 -11.52 2.03 -11.99
N SER A 6 -12.17 0.90 -11.67
CA SER A 6 -12.47 0.51 -10.29
C SER A 6 -12.77 -0.98 -10.16
N PHE A 7 -12.63 -1.52 -8.94
CA PHE A 7 -13.13 -2.83 -8.53
C PHE A 7 -13.79 -2.73 -7.14
N VAL A 8 -14.52 -3.77 -6.73
CA VAL A 8 -15.18 -3.83 -5.41
C VAL A 8 -14.66 -5.05 -4.66
N LEU A 9 -14.18 -4.86 -3.43
CA LEU A 9 -13.71 -5.92 -2.54
C LEU A 9 -14.27 -5.67 -1.14
N ASN A 10 -14.88 -6.68 -0.52
CA ASN A 10 -15.53 -6.58 0.80
C ASN A 10 -16.51 -5.40 0.91
N SER A 11 -17.33 -5.19 -0.12
CA SER A 11 -18.28 -4.08 -0.24
C SER A 11 -17.66 -2.67 -0.28
N ILE A 12 -16.33 -2.56 -0.39
CA ILE A 12 -15.61 -1.30 -0.54
C ILE A 12 -15.15 -1.18 -2.00
N LYS A 13 -15.37 -0.01 -2.59
CA LYS A 13 -14.98 0.29 -3.96
C LYS A 13 -13.63 0.98 -4.02
N TYR A 14 -12.72 0.44 -4.82
CA TYR A 14 -11.37 0.96 -5.04
C TYR A 14 -11.24 1.48 -6.45
N TYR A 15 -10.46 2.55 -6.64
CA TYR A 15 -10.29 3.23 -7.91
C TYR A 15 -8.83 3.24 -8.35
N SER A 16 -8.58 3.31 -9.66
CA SER A 16 -7.25 3.64 -10.15
C SER A 16 -6.82 5.00 -9.61
N GLU A 17 -5.51 5.15 -9.38
CA GLU A 17 -4.86 6.28 -8.70
C GLU A 17 -5.16 6.39 -7.19
N GLY A 18 -6.00 5.50 -6.64
CA GLY A 18 -6.25 5.42 -5.20
C GLY A 18 -5.09 4.81 -4.43
N PHE A 19 -5.00 5.17 -3.14
CA PHE A 19 -4.07 4.55 -2.19
C PHE A 19 -4.80 3.49 -1.37
N VAL A 20 -4.13 2.35 -1.15
CA VAL A 20 -4.67 1.22 -0.42
C VAL A 20 -3.67 0.74 0.61
N TYR A 21 -4.16 0.28 1.76
CA TYR A 21 -3.38 -0.49 2.72
C TYR A 21 -3.41 -1.95 2.29
N VAL A 22 -2.25 -2.57 2.25
CA VAL A 22 -2.09 -3.97 1.90
C VAL A 22 -1.64 -4.72 3.14
N ALA A 23 -2.43 -5.72 3.53
CA ALA A 23 -2.08 -6.60 4.63
C ALA A 23 -0.87 -7.46 4.25
N ASN A 24 0.11 -7.52 5.15
CA ASN A 24 1.25 -8.45 5.11
C ASN A 24 1.00 -9.62 6.10
N GLU A 25 1.88 -10.63 6.06
CA GLU A 25 1.75 -11.83 6.91
C GLU A 25 1.59 -11.50 8.40
N SER A 26 2.36 -10.53 8.91
CA SER A 26 2.29 -10.09 10.31
C SER A 26 0.96 -9.43 10.66
N THR A 27 0.41 -8.56 9.79
CA THR A 27 -0.92 -7.94 10.00
C THR A 27 -2.04 -8.97 9.97
N VAL A 28 -1.94 -9.99 9.10
CA VAL A 28 -2.92 -11.10 9.03
C VAL A 28 -2.89 -11.95 10.30
N GLU A 29 -1.70 -12.25 10.82
CA GLU A 29 -1.54 -12.96 12.10
C GLU A 29 -2.12 -12.17 13.28
N HIS A 30 -1.88 -10.85 13.31
CA HIS A 30 -2.43 -9.97 14.35
C HIS A 30 -3.95 -9.87 14.27
N GLN A 31 -4.55 -9.80 13.07
CA GLN A 31 -6.00 -9.84 12.91
C GLN A 31 -6.60 -11.17 13.38
N LYS A 32 -5.94 -12.31 13.10
CA LYS A 32 -6.37 -13.62 13.61
C LYS A 32 -6.31 -13.69 15.13
N ALA A 33 -5.29 -13.11 15.75
CA ALA A 33 -5.12 -13.09 17.20
C ALA A 33 -6.06 -12.10 17.93
N THR A 34 -6.54 -11.05 17.26
CA THR A 34 -7.38 -9.99 17.86
C THR A 34 -8.89 -10.15 17.60
N ASN A 35 -9.33 -11.30 17.09
CA ASN A 35 -10.75 -11.63 16.90
C ASN A 35 -11.58 -11.71 18.22
N ASP A 36 -10.98 -11.50 19.39
CA ASP A 36 -11.72 -11.16 20.61
C ASP A 36 -12.13 -9.68 20.58
N GLY A 37 -13.28 -9.44 19.94
CA GLY A 37 -13.79 -8.14 19.59
C GLY A 37 -13.79 -7.11 20.73
N LYS A 38 -12.85 -6.18 20.66
CA LYS A 38 -12.92 -4.76 21.10
C LYS A 38 -11.51 -4.17 21.10
N GLY A 39 -11.00 -3.83 19.92
CA GLY A 39 -9.79 -3.03 19.79
C GLY A 39 -9.90 -2.18 18.54
N GLY A 40 -10.06 -0.87 18.68
CA GLY A 40 -9.99 0.03 17.53
C GLY A 40 -8.67 -0.18 16.80
N TYR A 41 -8.72 -0.33 15.47
CA TYR A 41 -7.54 -0.44 14.61
C TYR A 41 -6.57 0.71 14.93
N LYS A 42 -5.54 0.42 15.74
CA LYS A 42 -4.41 1.32 15.90
C LYS A 42 -3.56 1.11 14.66
N LYS A 43 -3.64 2.07 13.74
CA LYS A 43 -2.82 2.16 12.55
C LYS A 43 -1.35 2.03 12.93
N SER A 44 -0.78 0.84 12.75
CA SER A 44 0.66 0.62 12.87
C SER A 44 1.32 1.13 11.59
N ASN A 45 2.46 1.79 11.70
CA ASN A 45 3.28 2.12 10.51
C ASN A 45 3.77 0.86 9.78
N ASP A 46 3.55 -0.33 10.34
CA ASP A 46 3.90 -1.63 9.77
C ASP A 46 2.96 -2.11 8.64
N GLU A 47 1.86 -1.40 8.38
CA GLU A 47 0.98 -1.70 7.25
C GLU A 47 1.57 -1.15 5.94
N TRP A 48 1.69 -2.02 4.94
CA TRP A 48 2.18 -1.63 3.63
C TRP A 48 1.15 -0.74 2.92
N VAL A 49 1.63 0.29 2.23
CA VAL A 49 0.77 1.17 1.44
C VAL A 49 1.14 1.08 -0.02
N ALA A 50 0.14 1.05 -0.89
CA ALA A 50 0.33 1.01 -2.32
C ALA A 50 -0.58 2.01 -3.04
N ARG A 51 -0.17 2.49 -4.21
CA ARG A 51 -1.04 3.25 -5.13
C ARG A 51 -1.40 2.40 -6.32
N ILE A 52 -2.70 2.32 -6.63
CA ILE A 52 -3.21 1.62 -7.79
C ILE A 52 -2.91 2.46 -9.03
N LEU A 53 -2.27 1.86 -10.04
CA LEU A 53 -1.96 2.52 -11.31
C LEU A 53 -2.91 2.09 -12.41
N GLU A 54 -3.22 0.80 -12.43
CA GLU A 54 -4.04 0.22 -13.47
C GLU A 54 -4.80 -0.98 -12.92
N ILE A 55 -6.06 -1.10 -13.31
CA ILE A 55 -6.90 -2.25 -13.00
C ILE A 55 -7.22 -2.94 -14.31
N ARG A 56 -6.98 -4.24 -14.37
CA ARG A 56 -7.29 -5.09 -15.52
C ARG A 56 -7.98 -6.36 -15.06
N ALA A 57 -8.96 -6.82 -15.82
CA ALA A 57 -9.62 -8.09 -15.54
C ALA A 57 -9.79 -8.93 -16.82
N SER A 58 -9.74 -10.25 -16.66
CA SER A 58 -10.21 -11.18 -17.71
C SER A 58 -11.69 -11.48 -17.54
N ASP A 59 -12.15 -11.60 -16.29
CA ASP A 59 -13.54 -11.81 -15.89
C ASP A 59 -13.75 -11.33 -14.44
N GLU A 60 -14.95 -11.55 -13.89
CA GLU A 60 -15.35 -11.06 -12.57
C GLU A 60 -14.55 -11.64 -11.39
N HIS A 61 -13.89 -12.78 -11.57
CA HIS A 61 -13.12 -13.46 -10.52
C HIS A 61 -11.60 -13.28 -10.68
N HIS A 62 -11.18 -12.69 -11.80
CA HIS A 62 -9.77 -12.55 -12.17
C HIS A 62 -9.45 -11.08 -12.43
N VAL A 63 -9.42 -10.32 -11.34
CA VAL A 63 -9.12 -8.89 -11.33
C VAL A 63 -7.72 -8.67 -10.79
N TYR A 64 -6.94 -7.87 -11.51
CA TYR A 64 -5.55 -7.59 -11.17
C TYR A 64 -5.32 -6.08 -11.10
N ALA A 65 -4.65 -5.65 -10.05
CA ALA A 65 -4.22 -4.27 -9.87
C ALA A 65 -2.70 -4.19 -10.00
N ARG A 66 -2.21 -3.34 -10.90
CA ARG A 66 -0.80 -2.96 -10.94
C ARG A 66 -0.60 -1.79 -9.99
N VAL A 67 0.38 -1.88 -9.10
CA VAL A 67 0.60 -0.92 -8.03
C VAL A 67 2.03 -0.41 -7.96
N TYR A 68 2.21 0.79 -7.41
CA TYR A 68 3.48 1.19 -6.81
C TYR A 68 3.42 0.95 -5.30
N TRP A 69 4.46 0.31 -4.76
CA TRP A 69 4.66 0.31 -3.32
C TRP A 69 5.10 1.68 -2.84
N MET A 70 4.61 2.09 -1.68
CA MET A 70 4.92 3.37 -1.06
C MET A 70 5.77 3.11 0.18
N TYR A 71 6.79 3.93 0.37
CA TYR A 71 7.53 3.99 1.62
C TYR A 71 6.90 5.04 2.53
N TRP A 72 6.78 4.71 3.82
CA TRP A 72 6.74 5.75 4.83
C TRP A 72 8.10 6.44 4.91
N PRO A 73 8.15 7.75 5.22
CA PRO A 73 9.39 8.47 5.47
C PRO A 73 10.34 7.74 6.42
N ASP A 74 9.78 7.13 7.48
CA ASP A 74 10.52 6.44 8.53
C ASP A 74 11.22 5.16 8.03
N GLU A 75 10.74 4.58 6.93
CA GLU A 75 11.23 3.31 6.36
C GLU A 75 12.21 3.49 5.20
N LEU A 76 12.59 4.74 4.88
CA LEU A 76 13.53 4.99 3.78
C LEU A 76 14.85 4.26 4.02
N PRO A 77 15.26 3.37 3.10
CA PRO A 77 16.43 2.51 3.32
C PRO A 77 17.73 3.33 3.38
N PRO A 78 18.75 2.85 4.10
CA PRO A 78 20.07 3.45 4.07
C PRO A 78 20.60 3.51 2.64
N GLY A 79 21.20 4.64 2.26
CA GLY A 79 21.69 4.80 0.89
C GLY A 79 20.68 5.45 -0.06
N THR A 80 19.46 5.77 0.40
CA THR A 80 18.47 6.52 -0.40
C THR A 80 19.08 7.85 -0.83
N ILE A 81 19.03 8.16 -2.13
CA ILE A 81 19.56 9.42 -2.66
C ILE A 81 18.41 10.40 -2.80
N ASP A 82 18.43 11.46 -1.99
CA ASP A 82 17.56 12.62 -2.20
C ASP A 82 18.39 13.78 -2.76
N ARG A 83 18.10 14.14 -4.01
CA ARG A 83 18.82 15.13 -4.82
C ARG A 83 20.31 14.81 -4.96
N LYS A 84 21.13 15.24 -4.00
CA LYS A 84 22.59 15.08 -3.96
C LYS A 84 23.10 14.56 -2.61
N LYS A 85 22.19 14.17 -1.71
CA LYS A 85 22.53 13.71 -0.37
C LYS A 85 22.00 12.30 -0.19
N THR A 86 22.79 11.50 0.52
CA THR A 86 22.34 10.21 1.03
C THR A 86 21.53 10.45 2.30
N VAL A 87 20.32 9.92 2.33
CA VAL A 87 19.38 10.00 3.46
C VAL A 87 19.00 8.60 3.92
N GLN A 88 18.49 8.52 5.14
CA GLN A 88 17.92 7.32 5.72
C GLN A 88 16.81 7.76 6.67
N GLY A 89 15.68 7.04 6.65
CA GLY A 89 14.53 7.37 7.47
C GLY A 89 14.00 8.78 7.27
N ARG A 90 13.13 9.21 8.19
CA ARG A 90 12.40 10.46 8.08
C ARG A 90 13.33 11.66 8.17
N GLN A 91 13.15 12.59 7.25
CA GLN A 91 13.87 13.86 7.21
C GLN A 91 12.99 14.99 7.76
N PRO A 92 13.57 16.11 8.25
CA PRO A 92 12.81 17.19 8.91
C PRO A 92 11.76 17.87 8.02
N TYR A 93 11.88 17.74 6.70
CA TYR A 93 10.95 18.31 5.72
C TYR A 93 9.78 17.38 5.38
N HIS A 94 9.78 16.13 5.85
CA HIS A 94 8.68 15.22 5.56
C HIS A 94 7.45 15.52 6.41
N GLY A 95 6.28 15.49 5.76
CA GLY A 95 4.98 15.65 6.42
C GLY A 95 4.57 14.45 7.26
N THR A 96 3.58 14.62 8.14
CA THR A 96 3.11 13.56 9.05
C THR A 96 2.58 12.33 8.31
N ASN A 97 1.79 12.53 7.24
CA ASN A 97 1.18 11.47 6.43
C ASN A 97 1.74 11.42 5.01
N GLU A 98 3.01 11.83 4.86
CA GLU A 98 3.67 11.76 3.56
C GLU A 98 3.96 10.31 3.18
N LEU A 99 3.85 10.02 1.89
CA LEU A 99 4.18 8.73 1.30
C LEU A 99 5.11 8.98 0.11
N ILE A 100 6.13 8.15 -0.01
CA ILE A 100 7.16 8.29 -1.04
C ILE A 100 7.02 7.11 -1.98
N ALA A 101 6.75 7.38 -3.26
CA ALA A 101 6.63 6.33 -4.27
C ALA A 101 7.97 5.61 -4.46
N SER A 102 7.94 4.29 -4.31
CA SER A 102 9.08 3.45 -4.68
C SER A 102 9.17 3.30 -6.19
N ASN A 103 10.32 2.83 -6.67
CA ASN A 103 10.48 2.30 -8.02
C ASN A 103 10.03 0.83 -8.13
N HIS A 104 9.45 0.25 -7.08
CA HIS A 104 9.01 -1.13 -7.05
C HIS A 104 7.54 -1.22 -7.46
N MET A 105 7.33 -1.83 -8.62
CA MET A 105 6.00 -2.12 -9.15
C MET A 105 5.69 -3.59 -9.02
N ASP A 106 4.43 -3.88 -8.71
CA ASP A 106 3.95 -5.26 -8.67
C ASP A 106 2.51 -5.36 -9.19
N ILE A 107 2.07 -6.59 -9.50
CA ILE A 107 0.71 -6.91 -9.88
C ILE A 107 0.11 -7.80 -8.79
N ILE A 108 -0.93 -7.30 -8.12
CA ILE A 108 -1.66 -8.03 -7.09
C ILE A 108 -3.00 -8.52 -7.62
N ASN A 109 -3.43 -9.69 -7.15
CA ASN A 109 -4.79 -10.20 -7.34
C ASN A 109 -5.70 -9.57 -6.27
N VAL A 110 -6.92 -9.16 -6.65
CA VAL A 110 -7.85 -8.42 -5.77
C VAL A 110 -9.23 -9.04 -5.75
#